data_AF-A0A800AFH2-F1
#
_entry.id   AF-A0A800AFH2-F1
#
_cell.length_a   1.000
_cell.length_b   1.000
_cell.length_c   1.000
_cell.angle_alpha   90.00
_cell.angle_beta   90.00
_cell.angle_gamma   90.00
#
_symmetry.space_group_name_H-M   'P 1'
#
loop_
_entity.id
_entity.type
_entity.pdbx_description
1 polymer ?
#
loop_
_entity_poly.entity_id
_entity_poly.type
_entity_poly.pdbx_seq_one_letter_code
_entity_poly.pdbx_strand_id
1 'polypeptide(L)'
;MIAPSSANSVEWRVQQHWERGLVTAFGFALQEVAKTFSEGTGVEGADVLKTKNGRHHHIQVKSGPNTIPKDMAQRLTQLLQSAQRRNQGSIAIFGMCYGTPEQVSNIVEQYIEVDTIVGRKFWEFISDDPNCIDEIYDIAAEVSGDYEVEPGKTLKQLLDDKISELQAEFEKLYGVSGDKMWNQILRRNS
;
A
#
# COMPACT_ATOMS: atom_id res chain seq x y z
N MET A 1 -0.80 38.79 3.66
CA MET A 1 -0.91 37.41 3.16
C MET A 1 0.46 37.06 2.60
N ILE A 2 1.27 36.31 3.36
CA ILE A 2 2.64 35.96 2.96
C ILE A 2 2.51 34.80 1.99
N ALA A 3 2.87 35.01 0.72
CA ALA A 3 2.93 33.91 -0.25
C ALA A 3 3.96 32.88 0.26
N PRO A 4 3.62 31.59 0.37
CA PRO A 4 4.60 30.58 0.75
C PRO A 4 5.75 30.65 -0.25
N SER A 5 6.98 30.64 0.28
CA SER A 5 8.14 30.52 -0.59
C SER A 5 7.95 29.26 -1.45
N SER A 6 8.33 29.37 -2.71
CA SER A 6 8.33 28.25 -3.66
C SER A 6 9.19 27.08 -3.23
N ALA A 7 10.27 27.30 -2.48
CA ALA A 7 11.04 26.22 -1.85
C ALA A 7 10.10 25.36 -0.99
N ASN A 8 9.24 25.99 -0.18
CA ASN A 8 8.26 25.28 0.63
C ASN A 8 7.18 24.58 -0.21
N SER A 9 6.81 25.12 -1.38
CA SER A 9 5.81 24.50 -2.27
C SER A 9 6.35 23.26 -2.99
N VAL A 10 7.62 23.31 -3.40
CA VAL A 10 8.31 22.20 -4.07
C VAL A 10 8.65 21.12 -3.08
N GLU A 11 9.23 21.50 -1.95
CA GLU A 11 9.49 20.61 -0.82
C GLU A 11 8.20 19.90 -0.40
N TRP A 12 7.09 20.64 -0.25
CA TRP A 12 5.80 20.04 0.06
C TRP A 12 5.31 19.07 -1.03
N ARG A 13 5.46 19.40 -2.32
CA ARG A 13 5.03 18.52 -3.42
C ARG A 13 5.89 17.26 -3.54
N VAL A 14 7.19 17.40 -3.34
CA VAL A 14 8.15 16.29 -3.28
C VAL A 14 7.81 15.42 -2.07
N GLN A 15 7.65 16.00 -0.87
CA GLN A 15 7.21 15.29 0.33
C GLN A 15 5.90 14.53 0.08
N GLN A 16 4.87 15.16 -0.50
CA GLN A 16 3.62 14.49 -0.83
C GLN A 16 3.78 13.34 -1.83
N HIS A 17 4.64 13.49 -2.85
CA HIS A 17 4.89 12.43 -3.82
C HIS A 17 5.68 11.27 -3.18
N TRP A 18 6.65 11.59 -2.33
CA TRP A 18 7.47 10.64 -1.59
C TRP A 18 6.70 9.89 -0.52
N GLU A 19 5.95 10.58 0.33
CA GLU A 19 5.07 9.96 1.33
C GLU A 19 4.10 9.00 0.65
N ARG A 20 3.47 9.42 -0.47
CA ARG A 20 2.62 8.52 -1.26
C ARG A 20 3.39 7.36 -1.86
N GLY A 21 4.61 7.59 -2.34
CA GLY A 21 5.50 6.56 -2.88
C GLY A 21 5.89 5.52 -1.83
N LEU A 22 6.30 5.97 -0.64
CA LEU A 22 6.66 5.15 0.50
C LEU A 22 5.47 4.35 1.03
N VAL A 23 4.31 4.99 1.21
CA VAL A 23 3.08 4.29 1.63
C VAL A 23 2.65 3.26 0.58
N THR A 24 2.80 3.56 -0.71
CA THR A 24 2.50 2.64 -1.79
C THR A 24 3.48 1.47 -1.82
N ALA A 25 4.79 1.74 -1.72
CA ALA A 25 5.83 0.71 -1.69
C ALA A 25 5.69 -0.20 -0.47
N PHE A 26 5.45 0.38 0.70
CA PHE A 26 5.18 -0.37 1.93
C PHE A 26 3.92 -1.23 1.80
N GLY A 27 2.84 -0.67 1.24
CA GLY A 27 1.62 -1.40 0.97
C GLY A 27 1.80 -2.57 0.00
N PHE A 28 2.69 -2.44 -0.99
CA PHE A 28 3.08 -3.54 -1.87
C PHE A 28 3.93 -4.57 -1.15
N ALA A 29 4.92 -4.16 -0.36
CA ALA A 29 5.76 -5.07 0.41
C ALA A 29 4.91 -5.95 1.34
N LEU A 30 3.96 -5.37 2.07
CA LEU A 30 3.04 -6.14 2.92
C LEU A 30 2.17 -7.13 2.12
N GLN A 31 1.71 -6.75 0.93
CA GLN A 31 0.95 -7.66 0.07
C GLN A 31 1.82 -8.82 -0.44
N GLU A 32 3.08 -8.55 -0.79
CA GLU A 32 4.02 -9.61 -1.21
C GLU A 32 4.36 -10.54 -0.06
N VAL A 33 4.61 -10.02 1.14
CA VAL A 33 4.78 -10.85 2.35
C VAL A 33 3.53 -11.68 2.61
N ALA A 34 2.32 -11.12 2.47
CA ALA A 34 1.10 -11.91 2.63
C ALA A 34 1.01 -13.06 1.60
N LYS A 35 1.47 -12.86 0.36
CA LYS A 35 1.50 -13.89 -0.68
C LYS A 35 2.48 -15.03 -0.37
N THR A 36 3.52 -14.82 0.44
CA THR A 36 4.44 -15.92 0.81
C THR A 36 3.78 -16.95 1.71
N PHE A 37 2.67 -16.62 2.37
CA PHE A 37 1.85 -17.56 3.15
C PHE A 37 0.88 -18.38 2.28
N SER A 38 0.85 -18.13 0.97
CA SER A 38 -0.06 -18.80 0.04
C SER A 38 0.39 -20.22 -0.29
N GLU A 39 -0.57 -21.14 -0.34
CA GLU A 39 -0.39 -22.52 -0.86
C GLU A 39 -0.36 -22.56 -2.40
N GLY A 40 -0.43 -21.40 -3.06
CA GLY A 40 -0.51 -21.27 -4.51
C GLY A 40 -1.95 -21.05 -4.98
N THR A 41 -2.19 -19.95 -5.67
CA THR A 41 -3.51 -19.59 -6.21
C THR A 41 -3.60 -19.93 -7.69
N GLY A 42 -4.57 -20.77 -8.06
CA GLY A 42 -4.98 -21.02 -9.45
C GLY A 42 -6.26 -20.27 -9.84
N VAL A 43 -6.68 -19.32 -9.02
CA VAL A 43 -8.00 -18.69 -9.09
C VAL A 43 -7.86 -17.20 -9.36
N GLU A 44 -8.46 -16.75 -10.46
CA GLU A 44 -8.50 -15.32 -10.79
C GLU A 44 -9.23 -14.52 -9.69
N GLY A 45 -8.58 -13.46 -9.21
CA GLY A 45 -9.07 -12.60 -8.13
C GLY A 45 -8.75 -13.08 -6.72
N ALA A 46 -7.91 -14.10 -6.55
CA ALA A 46 -7.34 -14.47 -5.25
C ALA A 46 -5.83 -14.37 -5.29
N ASP A 47 -5.23 -13.63 -4.34
CA ASP A 47 -3.78 -13.52 -4.19
C ASP A 47 -3.23 -14.63 -3.28
N VAL A 48 -4.01 -15.04 -2.29
CA VAL A 48 -3.63 -16.06 -1.29
C VAL A 48 -4.64 -17.19 -1.29
N LEU A 49 -4.13 -18.43 -1.28
CA LEU A 49 -4.90 -19.63 -0.93
C LEU A 49 -4.41 -20.13 0.42
N LYS A 50 -5.32 -20.31 1.37
CA LYS A 50 -5.03 -20.88 2.70
C LYS A 50 -6.02 -21.99 3.04
N THR A 51 -5.53 -23.14 3.45
CA THR A 51 -6.37 -24.24 3.95
C THR A 51 -6.42 -24.19 5.47
N LYS A 52 -7.63 -24.01 6.03
CA LYS A 52 -7.85 -23.96 7.48
C LYS A 52 -9.10 -24.74 7.83
N ASN A 53 -9.02 -25.61 8.84
CA ASN A 53 -10.13 -26.49 9.26
C ASN A 53 -10.74 -27.30 8.10
N GLY A 54 -9.90 -27.79 7.18
CA GLY A 54 -10.35 -28.57 6.02
C GLY A 54 -11.09 -27.78 4.94
N ARG A 55 -11.06 -26.44 4.99
CA ARG A 55 -11.66 -25.56 3.96
C ARG A 55 -10.59 -24.70 3.31
N HIS A 56 -10.72 -24.54 2.00
CA HIS A 56 -9.92 -23.60 1.21
C HIS A 56 -10.46 -22.18 1.34
N HIS A 57 -9.58 -21.24 1.63
CA HIS A 57 -9.89 -19.82 1.71
C HIS A 57 -9.17 -19.10 0.57
N HIS A 58 -9.94 -18.56 -0.36
CA HIS A 58 -9.46 -17.74 -1.48
C HIS A 58 -9.51 -16.28 -1.06
N ILE A 59 -8.34 -15.66 -0.89
CA ILE A 59 -8.22 -14.34 -0.30
C ILE A 59 -7.68 -13.36 -1.33
N GLN A 60 -8.42 -12.29 -1.60
CA GLN A 60 -7.87 -11.12 -2.25
C GLN A 60 -7.25 -10.21 -1.19
N VAL A 61 -5.99 -9.82 -1.36
CA VAL A 61 -5.27 -8.98 -0.42
C VAL A 61 -5.20 -7.55 -0.94
N LYS A 62 -5.39 -6.59 -0.03
CA LYS A 62 -5.07 -5.18 -0.22
C LYS A 62 -4.25 -4.68 0.96
N SER A 63 -3.47 -3.63 0.73
CA SER A 63 -2.64 -3.05 1.78
C SER A 63 -3.49 -2.46 2.91
N GLY A 64 -4.54 -1.69 2.60
CA GLY A 64 -5.30 -0.98 3.62
C GLY A 64 -6.80 -0.77 3.34
N PRO A 65 -7.50 -0.05 4.23
CA PRO A 65 -8.95 0.00 4.27
C PRO A 65 -9.62 1.02 3.32
N ASN A 66 -8.87 1.98 2.79
CA ASN A 66 -9.36 3.08 1.95
C ASN A 66 -8.95 2.95 0.47
N THR A 67 -8.68 1.72 0.01
CA THR A 67 -7.80 1.49 -1.14
C THR A 67 -8.54 1.20 -2.45
N ILE A 68 -9.87 1.03 -2.45
CA ILE A 68 -10.60 0.58 -3.64
C ILE A 68 -11.75 1.51 -4.05
N PRO A 69 -11.81 1.91 -5.34
CA PRO A 69 -13.01 2.47 -5.96
C PRO A 69 -14.18 1.47 -5.99
N LYS A 70 -15.41 1.98 -6.13
CA LYS A 70 -16.64 1.18 -6.16
C LYS A 70 -16.67 0.13 -7.28
N ASP A 71 -16.30 0.51 -8.50
CA ASP A 71 -16.26 -0.37 -9.67
C ASP A 71 -15.26 -1.52 -9.46
N MET A 72 -14.12 -1.22 -8.85
CA MET A 72 -13.15 -2.23 -8.47
C MET A 72 -13.70 -3.18 -7.40
N ALA A 73 -14.39 -2.65 -6.37
CA ALA A 73 -15.03 -3.47 -5.34
C ALA A 73 -16.04 -4.45 -5.94
N GLN A 74 -16.91 -3.98 -6.83
CA GLN A 74 -17.89 -4.82 -7.52
C GLN A 74 -17.21 -5.93 -8.36
N ARG A 75 -16.14 -5.59 -9.08
CA ARG A 75 -15.38 -6.58 -9.86
C ARG A 75 -14.72 -7.63 -8.97
N LEU A 76 -14.13 -7.23 -7.85
CA LEU A 76 -13.49 -8.16 -6.91
C LEU A 76 -14.51 -9.13 -6.31
N THR A 77 -15.66 -8.62 -5.88
CA THR A 77 -16.78 -9.45 -5.41
C THR A 77 -17.19 -10.48 -6.45
N GLN A 78 -17.36 -10.09 -7.71
CA GLN A 78 -17.72 -11.01 -8.79
C GLN A 78 -16.68 -12.11 -9.02
N LEU A 79 -15.38 -11.77 -8.97
CA LEU A 79 -14.29 -12.73 -9.12
C LEU A 79 -14.27 -13.74 -7.97
N LEU A 80 -14.34 -13.25 -6.73
CA LEU A 80 -14.34 -14.06 -5.52
C LEU A 80 -15.57 -14.97 -5.40
N GLN A 81 -16.77 -14.47 -5.70
CA GLN A 81 -17.97 -15.31 -5.74
C GLN A 81 -17.89 -16.35 -6.87
N SER A 82 -17.29 -16.01 -8.01
CA SER A 82 -17.07 -16.96 -9.10
C SER A 82 -16.04 -18.03 -8.72
N ALA A 83 -15.03 -17.69 -7.94
CA ALA A 83 -14.09 -18.64 -7.35
C ALA A 83 -14.81 -19.63 -6.43
N GLN A 84 -15.65 -19.14 -5.52
CA GLN A 84 -16.41 -20.00 -4.60
C GLN A 84 -17.34 -20.95 -5.35
N ARG A 85 -18.00 -20.48 -6.42
CA ARG A 85 -18.89 -21.34 -7.24
C ARG A 85 -18.14 -22.46 -7.95
N ARG A 86 -16.93 -22.20 -8.44
CA ARG A 86 -16.09 -23.22 -9.11
C ARG A 86 -15.46 -24.20 -8.12
N ASN A 87 -15.18 -23.74 -6.90
CA ASN A 87 -14.56 -24.53 -5.84
C ASN A 87 -15.55 -24.71 -4.68
N GLN A 88 -16.56 -25.57 -4.87
CA GLN A 88 -17.59 -25.79 -3.86
C GLN A 88 -17.00 -26.16 -2.49
N GLY A 89 -17.46 -25.48 -1.44
CA GLY A 89 -16.94 -25.65 -0.07
C GLY A 89 -15.79 -24.70 0.30
N SER A 90 -15.30 -23.90 -0.65
CA SER A 90 -14.33 -22.83 -0.38
C SER A 90 -14.98 -21.55 0.15
N ILE A 91 -14.19 -20.74 0.84
CA ILE A 91 -14.58 -19.46 1.43
C ILE A 91 -13.80 -18.36 0.71
N ALA A 92 -14.49 -17.32 0.24
CA ALA A 92 -13.84 -16.12 -0.26
C ALA A 92 -13.67 -15.11 0.86
N ILE A 93 -12.51 -14.47 0.87
CA ILE A 93 -12.16 -13.45 1.86
C ILE A 93 -11.56 -12.24 1.17
N PHE A 94 -11.88 -11.07 1.71
CA PHE A 94 -11.17 -9.82 1.44
C PHE A 94 -10.25 -9.47 2.61
N GLY A 95 -8.94 -9.55 2.38
CA GLY A 95 -7.91 -9.33 3.39
C GLY A 95 -7.26 -7.95 3.29
N MET A 96 -7.06 -7.28 4.41
CA MET A 96 -6.35 -6.01 4.49
C MET A 96 -5.14 -6.09 5.43
N CYS A 97 -3.95 -5.73 4.95
CA CYS A 97 -2.71 -5.85 5.72
C CYS A 97 -2.63 -4.94 6.96
N TYR A 98 -3.25 -3.76 6.94
CA TYR A 98 -3.28 -2.85 8.08
C TYR A 98 -4.63 -2.16 8.26
N GLY A 99 -4.82 -1.56 9.44
CA GLY A 99 -6.02 -0.84 9.85
C GLY A 99 -6.83 -1.58 10.91
N THR A 100 -7.98 -1.00 11.27
CA THR A 100 -8.98 -1.61 12.17
C THR A 100 -10.34 -1.73 11.44
N PRO A 101 -11.27 -2.57 11.93
CA PRO A 101 -12.61 -2.68 11.34
C PRO A 101 -13.33 -1.34 11.20
N GLU A 102 -13.16 -0.42 12.15
CA GLU A 102 -13.79 0.90 12.16
C GLU A 102 -13.21 1.85 11.10
N GLN A 103 -12.03 1.52 10.56
CA GLN A 103 -11.38 2.30 9.51
C GLN A 103 -11.73 1.79 8.11
N VAL A 104 -12.42 0.66 8.00
CA VAL A 104 -12.86 0.09 6.72
C VAL A 104 -13.78 1.08 6.01
N SER A 105 -13.46 1.41 4.75
CA SER A 105 -14.26 2.36 4.01
C SER A 105 -15.69 1.85 3.78
N ASN A 106 -16.67 2.75 3.81
CA ASN A 106 -18.07 2.44 3.47
C ASN A 106 -18.21 1.75 2.09
N ILE A 107 -17.30 2.01 1.16
CA ILE A 107 -17.29 1.34 -0.16
C ILE A 107 -17.01 -0.14 0.01
N VAL A 108 -16.00 -0.51 0.82
CA VAL A 108 -15.73 -1.92 1.11
C VAL A 108 -16.94 -2.54 1.80
N GLU A 109 -17.46 -1.91 2.85
CA GLU A 109 -18.60 -2.44 3.61
C GLU A 109 -19.85 -2.67 2.75
N GLN A 110 -20.09 -1.81 1.76
CA GLN A 110 -21.28 -1.89 0.91
C GLN A 110 -21.14 -2.80 -0.30
N TYR A 111 -19.94 -2.92 -0.88
CA TYR A 111 -19.76 -3.55 -2.19
C TYR A 111 -18.89 -4.80 -2.19
N ILE A 112 -18.18 -5.08 -1.08
CA ILE A 112 -17.48 -6.34 -0.88
C ILE A 112 -18.41 -7.31 -0.16
N GLU A 113 -19.04 -8.20 -0.93
CA GLU A 113 -20.04 -9.17 -0.43
C GLU A 113 -19.40 -10.52 -0.06
N VAL A 114 -18.26 -10.47 0.62
CA VAL A 114 -17.53 -11.62 1.16
C VAL A 114 -16.96 -11.26 2.53
N ASP A 115 -16.52 -12.26 3.29
CA ASP A 115 -15.95 -12.02 4.62
C ASP A 115 -14.72 -11.11 4.53
N THR A 116 -14.64 -10.10 5.40
CA THR A 116 -13.52 -9.16 5.44
C THR A 116 -12.71 -9.37 6.72
N ILE A 117 -11.38 -9.46 6.59
CA ILE A 117 -10.45 -9.47 7.73
C ILE A 117 -9.36 -8.42 7.52
N VAL A 118 -9.03 -7.72 8.61
CA VAL A 118 -8.16 -6.54 8.58
C VAL A 118 -7.11 -6.57 9.69
N GLY A 119 -5.91 -6.07 9.37
CA GLY A 119 -4.83 -5.85 10.32
C GLY A 119 -4.38 -7.14 11.00
N ARG A 120 -4.23 -7.11 12.33
CA ARG A 120 -3.75 -8.25 13.13
C ARG A 120 -4.53 -9.53 12.85
N LYS A 121 -5.86 -9.46 12.74
CA LYS A 121 -6.71 -10.63 12.47
C LYS A 121 -6.41 -11.25 11.11
N PHE A 122 -6.08 -10.43 10.12
CA PHE A 122 -5.69 -10.93 8.80
C PHE A 122 -4.36 -11.69 8.87
N TRP A 123 -3.35 -11.11 9.52
CA TRP A 123 -2.04 -11.74 9.68
C TRP A 123 -2.11 -13.04 10.49
N GLU A 124 -2.81 -13.04 11.62
CA GLU A 124 -3.07 -14.24 12.41
C GLU A 124 -3.79 -15.31 11.59
N PHE A 125 -4.74 -14.90 10.73
CA PHE A 125 -5.48 -15.84 9.90
C PHE A 125 -4.59 -16.58 8.89
N ILE A 126 -3.71 -15.86 8.18
CA ILE A 126 -2.88 -16.46 7.12
C ILE A 126 -1.66 -17.19 7.68
N SER A 127 -1.09 -16.73 8.79
CA SER A 127 0.10 -17.31 9.43
C SER A 127 -0.20 -18.41 10.43
N ASP A 128 -1.42 -18.45 10.98
CA ASP A 128 -1.78 -19.21 12.18
C ASP A 128 -1.01 -18.77 13.45
N ASP A 129 -0.46 -17.56 13.46
CA ASP A 129 0.29 -16.97 14.57
C ASP A 129 -0.25 -15.58 14.98
N PRO A 130 -0.74 -15.39 16.22
CA PRO A 130 -1.24 -14.10 16.70
C PRO A 130 -0.20 -12.98 16.76
N ASN A 131 1.10 -13.32 16.75
CA ASN A 131 2.21 -12.36 16.83
C ASN A 131 2.83 -12.05 15.47
N CYS A 132 2.38 -12.69 14.38
CA CYS A 132 2.96 -12.53 13.04
C CYS A 132 3.09 -11.06 12.60
N ILE A 133 2.08 -10.23 12.89
CA ILE A 133 2.14 -8.81 12.53
C ILE A 133 3.23 -8.05 13.31
N ASP A 134 3.48 -8.43 14.56
CA ASP A 134 4.51 -7.80 15.39
C ASP A 134 5.90 -8.19 14.86
N GLU A 135 6.11 -9.46 14.51
CA GLU A 135 7.35 -9.94 13.89
C GLU A 135 7.63 -9.23 12.55
N ILE A 136 6.59 -8.99 11.73
CA ILE A 136 6.75 -8.24 10.47
C ILE A 136 7.20 -6.80 10.75
N TYR A 137 6.65 -6.15 11.77
CA TYR A 137 7.07 -4.80 12.14
C TYR A 137 8.47 -4.78 12.75
N ASP A 138 8.83 -5.79 13.54
CA ASP A 138 10.16 -5.92 14.13
C ASP A 138 11.22 -6.14 13.04
N ILE A 139 10.96 -7.02 12.06
CA ILE A 139 11.83 -7.20 10.89
C ILE A 139 11.92 -5.91 10.08
N ALA A 140 10.80 -5.20 9.87
CA ALA A 140 10.83 -3.92 9.18
C ALA A 140 11.66 -2.87 9.94
N ALA A 141 11.59 -2.87 11.28
CA ALA A 141 12.36 -1.99 12.14
C ALA A 141 13.86 -2.34 12.13
N GLU A 142 14.21 -3.63 12.23
CA GLU A 142 15.59 -4.14 12.12
C GLU A 142 16.20 -3.77 10.76
N VAL A 143 15.48 -4.08 9.67
CA VAL A 143 15.88 -3.69 8.32
C VAL A 143 16.06 -2.17 8.25
N SER A 144 15.16 -1.36 8.81
CA SER A 144 15.32 0.10 8.80
C SER A 144 16.50 0.63 9.62
N GLY A 145 16.91 -0.09 10.67
CA GLY A 145 18.02 0.25 11.56
C GLY A 145 19.38 -0.17 11.01
N ASP A 146 19.42 -1.30 10.30
CA ASP A 146 20.65 -1.96 9.84
C ASP A 146 20.89 -1.85 8.32
N TYR A 147 19.93 -1.33 7.53
CA TYR A 147 20.16 -1.11 6.09
C TYR A 147 21.10 0.09 5.83
N GLU A 148 22.38 -0.22 5.68
CA GLU A 148 23.29 0.54 4.84
C GLU A 148 22.99 0.20 3.37
N VAL A 149 22.17 1.03 2.71
CA VAL A 149 21.87 0.89 1.28
C VAL A 149 23.14 1.13 0.43
N GLU A 150 24.08 1.91 0.97
CA GLU A 150 25.48 2.07 0.53
C GLU A 150 26.39 2.15 1.79
N PRO A 151 27.67 1.74 1.72
CA PRO A 151 28.57 1.79 2.87
C PRO A 151 28.58 3.18 3.52
N GLY A 152 28.12 3.27 4.77
CA GLY A 152 28.07 4.51 5.55
C GLY A 152 26.94 5.51 5.22
N LYS A 153 25.92 5.14 4.44
CA LYS A 153 24.71 5.94 4.25
C LYS A 153 23.45 5.22 4.75
N THR A 154 22.83 5.80 5.76
CA THR A 154 21.52 5.37 6.26
C THR A 154 20.42 5.68 5.23
N LEU A 155 19.31 4.92 5.27
CA LEU A 155 18.12 5.19 4.45
C LEU A 155 17.65 6.65 4.55
N LYS A 156 17.73 7.25 5.74
CA LYS A 156 17.41 8.66 5.98
C LYS A 156 18.29 9.60 5.16
N GLN A 157 19.60 9.38 5.15
CA GLN A 157 20.54 10.21 4.38
C GLN A 157 20.33 10.10 2.88
N LEU A 158 20.01 8.89 2.38
CA LEU A 158 19.64 8.73 0.97
C LEU A 158 18.33 9.41 0.60
N LEU A 159 17.38 9.46 1.54
CA LEU A 159 16.15 10.22 1.38
C LEU A 159 16.44 11.71 1.28
N ASP A 160 17.24 12.25 2.21
CA ASP A 160 17.61 13.67 2.23
C ASP A 160 18.38 14.06 0.96
N ASP A 161 19.30 13.21 0.50
CA ASP A 161 20.05 13.38 -0.75
C ASP A 161 19.11 13.40 -1.97
N LYS A 162 18.14 12.47 -2.02
CA LYS A 162 17.23 12.38 -3.17
C LYS A 162 16.20 13.51 -3.20
N ILE A 163 15.74 13.98 -2.04
CA ILE A 163 14.91 15.18 -1.92
C ILE A 163 15.67 16.39 -2.47
N SER A 164 16.95 16.54 -2.08
CA SER A 164 17.81 17.64 -2.54
C SER A 164 18.03 17.60 -4.06
N GLU A 165 18.25 16.41 -4.63
CA GLU A 165 18.37 16.22 -6.07
C GLU A 165 17.09 16.64 -6.81
N LEU A 166 15.93 16.12 -6.38
CA LEU A 166 14.64 16.42 -7.01
C LEU A 166 14.26 17.90 -6.88
N GLN A 167 14.61 18.54 -5.76
CA GLN A 167 14.44 19.97 -5.60
C GLN A 167 15.29 20.75 -6.61
N ALA A 168 16.57 20.38 -6.79
CA ALA A 168 17.44 21.03 -7.77
C ALA A 168 16.94 20.83 -9.22
N GLU A 169 16.44 19.63 -9.56
CA GLU A 169 15.81 19.38 -10.85
C GLU A 169 14.55 20.22 -11.05
N PHE A 170 13.70 20.30 -10.03
CA PHE A 170 12.49 21.11 -10.07
C PHE A 170 12.83 22.60 -10.26
N GLU A 171 13.76 23.14 -9.48
CA GLU A 171 14.21 24.52 -9.60
C GLU A 171 14.83 24.82 -10.97
N LYS A 172 15.52 23.85 -11.58
CA LYS A 172 16.05 23.97 -12.94
C LYS A 172 14.94 24.00 -13.99
N LEU A 173 13.91 23.17 -13.83
CA LEU A 173 12.83 23.00 -14.82
C LEU A 173 11.78 24.11 -14.74
N TYR A 174 11.45 24.54 -13.52
CA TYR A 174 10.35 25.45 -13.26
C TYR A 174 10.85 26.80 -12.74
N GLY A 175 11.99 26.87 -12.08
CA GLY A 175 12.53 28.10 -11.48
C GLY A 175 12.39 28.08 -9.97
N VAL A 176 13.23 28.88 -9.31
CA VAL A 176 13.34 28.86 -7.85
C VAL A 176 12.08 29.38 -7.19
N SER A 177 11.44 30.47 -7.69
CA SER A 177 10.26 31.08 -7.08
C SER A 177 9.42 32.01 -7.97
N GLY A 178 8.22 32.37 -7.47
CA GLY A 178 7.41 33.49 -7.97
C GLY A 178 6.71 33.26 -9.31
N ASP A 179 6.30 34.34 -9.96
CA ASP A 179 5.49 34.31 -11.19
C ASP A 179 6.19 33.58 -12.34
N LYS A 180 7.53 33.67 -12.39
CA LYS A 180 8.33 32.96 -13.39
C LYS A 180 8.21 31.44 -13.22
N MET A 181 8.15 30.96 -11.98
CA MET A 181 7.94 29.55 -11.67
C MET A 181 6.55 29.08 -12.07
N TRP A 182 5.52 29.81 -11.64
CA TRP A 182 4.14 29.48 -11.97
C TRP A 182 3.88 29.47 -13.48
N ASN A 183 4.42 30.45 -14.20
CA ASN A 183 4.31 30.50 -15.65
C ASN A 183 4.97 29.29 -16.34
N GLN A 184 6.12 28.79 -15.84
CA GLN A 184 6.74 27.58 -16.39
C GLN A 184 5.97 26.31 -16.03
N ILE A 185 5.40 26.23 -14.82
CA ILE A 185 4.55 25.10 -14.42
C ILE A 185 3.32 25.04 -15.32
N LEU A 186 2.63 26.17 -15.50
CA LEU A 186 1.46 26.24 -16.38
C LEU A 186 1.86 25.87 -17.80
N ARG A 187 2.85 26.55 -18.40
CA ARG A 187 3.29 26.29 -19.79
C ARG A 187 3.66 24.83 -20.08
N ARG A 188 4.12 24.07 -19.09
CA ARG A 188 4.56 22.68 -19.26
C ARG A 188 3.50 21.64 -18.91
N ASN A 189 2.43 22.02 -18.21
CA ASN A 189 1.39 21.09 -17.74
C ASN A 189 -0.02 21.45 -18.22
N SER A 190 -0.15 22.47 -19.08
CA SER A 190 -1.34 22.84 -19.85
C SER A 190 -0.98 22.91 -21.32
#